data_AF-A0A4U1D2B4-F1
#
_entry.id   AF-A0A4U1D2B4-F1
#
_cell.length_a   1.000
_cell.length_b   1.000
_cell.length_c   1.000
_cell.angle_alpha   90.00
_cell.angle_beta   90.00
_cell.angle_gamma   90.00
#
_symmetry.space_group_name_H-M   'P 1'
#
loop_
_entity.id
_entity.type
_entity.pdbx_description
1 polymer ?
#
loop_
_entity_poly.entity_id
_entity_poly.type
_entity_poly.pdbx_seq_one_letter_code
_entity_poly.pdbx_strand_id
1 'polypeptide(L)'
;MPWYNSCIVYPLTCTNREELGISSNQKIFIFNKTEEMKKEFEKAFSEFTEQNSQLEKQMVRLQGRLRRFKERVNESFKIQSMEQKKNLNELRFEIDELQKKLYDSMKAESVARGKYESRLESRVAQIKEKLMDSLNMQNEEQKTNIGKLQTQIENLLASLNKLDAEREKNVNQLHSRIEEIQDEFRDALHIQSIENEKVVNQLDSKIEEVTVLLNVQNREHEEKVSDLLNKMKELQESITASLNVQNKEQAERSAELHSKIEIVQEVLIDLLNAQNQEQEGKVEELTSSLEEAQNNFTDLLNSQSKEQEDRVNELHSKIEEVQESVTDALNTQNTELVNRTNELQNRIEEVQEKVTDALSAQNQEQEEKVTQLHSEIEELQGSVTESLNSQNKVQEVNLNRLGNKVEEIKDELRNSLNVQNEEQEQAVSRLHSKIEELQEKIDELLNAQNPLIQELQKLKPNYPVNQIIIKGVPIQVTEFISMTSDYVVYFKENETIKMIDANKIDGIKF
;
A
#
# COMPACT_ATOMS: atom_id res chain seq x y z
N MET A 1 -8.65 -29.98 18.30
CA MET A 1 -9.96 -30.67 18.10
C MET A 1 -9.87 -31.51 16.84
N PRO A 2 -10.48 -32.71 16.75
CA PRO A 2 -10.18 -33.87 17.59
C PRO A 2 -10.04 -35.19 16.77
N TRP A 3 -9.77 -36.30 17.48
CA TRP A 3 -9.89 -37.73 17.09
C TRP A 3 -8.70 -38.39 16.38
N TYR A 4 -7.97 -39.24 17.13
CA TYR A 4 -7.95 -40.68 16.86
C TYR A 4 -7.57 -41.43 18.15
N ASN A 5 -8.61 -41.87 18.86
CA ASN A 5 -8.56 -43.03 19.74
C ASN A 5 -8.51 -44.26 18.84
N SER A 6 -7.52 -45.14 19.01
CA SER A 6 -7.71 -46.55 18.67
C SER A 6 -6.97 -47.41 19.71
N CYS A 7 -7.79 -48.04 20.54
CA CYS A 7 -7.40 -49.05 21.50
C CYS A 7 -6.82 -50.26 20.76
N ILE A 8 -5.58 -50.63 21.05
CA ILE A 8 -5.13 -52.01 20.83
C ILE A 8 -5.58 -52.80 22.05
N VAL A 9 -6.69 -53.51 21.87
CA VAL A 9 -7.15 -54.59 22.74
C VAL A 9 -6.21 -55.77 22.53
N TYR A 10 -5.42 -56.12 23.55
CA TYR A 10 -4.84 -57.46 23.66
C TYR A 10 -5.92 -58.42 24.15
N PRO A 11 -6.13 -59.57 23.50
CA PRO A 11 -6.69 -60.72 24.18
C PRO A 11 -5.67 -61.85 24.30
N LEU A 12 -5.88 -62.64 25.35
CA LEU A 12 -5.33 -63.97 25.63
C LEU A 12 -4.00 -64.04 26.39
N THR A 13 -4.13 -63.74 27.68
CA THR A 13 -3.68 -64.67 28.72
C THR A 13 -4.24 -66.09 28.47
N CYS A 14 -3.37 -67.05 28.17
CA CYS A 14 -3.63 -68.46 28.47
C CYS A 14 -2.48 -69.00 29.31
N THR A 15 -2.59 -68.79 30.62
CA THR A 15 -2.06 -69.71 31.63
C THR A 15 -2.88 -70.99 31.56
N ASN A 16 -2.34 -72.06 30.97
CA ASN A 16 -2.67 -73.39 31.45
C ASN A 16 -1.45 -74.32 31.33
N ARG A 17 -1.04 -74.79 32.49
CA ARG A 17 0.17 -75.53 32.79
C ARG A 17 -0.26 -76.98 32.95
N GLU A 18 -0.36 -77.71 31.84
CA GLU A 18 -0.49 -79.16 31.89
C GLU A 18 0.64 -79.78 31.06
N GLU A 19 1.42 -80.60 31.76
CA GLU A 19 2.61 -81.29 31.28
C GLU A 19 2.23 -82.33 30.23
N LEU A 20 2.09 -81.89 28.96
CA LEU A 20 2.02 -82.82 27.84
C LEU A 20 3.44 -83.30 27.52
N GLY A 21 3.63 -84.61 27.64
CA GLY A 21 4.84 -85.34 27.29
C GLY A 21 5.12 -85.27 25.79
N ILE A 22 5.64 -84.14 25.33
CA ILE A 22 6.12 -83.97 23.97
C ILE A 22 7.48 -84.68 23.87
N SER A 23 7.55 -85.68 22.99
CA SER A 23 8.78 -86.35 22.56
C SER A 23 9.83 -85.32 22.10
N SER A 24 11.10 -85.52 22.49
CA SER A 24 12.21 -84.58 22.28
C SER A 24 12.31 -84.05 20.84
N ASN A 25 11.90 -84.82 19.83
CA ASN A 25 11.97 -84.42 18.42
C ASN A 25 10.90 -83.40 17.98
N GLN A 26 9.70 -83.41 18.60
CA GLN A 26 8.64 -82.43 18.29
C GLN A 26 8.88 -81.08 19.00
N LYS A 27 9.48 -81.10 20.19
CA LYS A 27 9.96 -79.88 20.86
C LYS A 27 11.03 -79.17 20.02
N ILE A 28 11.95 -79.89 19.39
CA ILE A 28 13.00 -79.30 18.53
C ILE A 28 12.40 -78.65 17.27
N PHE A 29 11.41 -79.27 16.62
CA PHE A 29 10.83 -78.71 15.39
C PHE A 29 9.99 -77.45 15.64
N ILE A 30 9.15 -77.46 16.69
CA ILE A 30 8.39 -76.26 17.08
C ILE A 30 9.36 -75.16 17.51
N PHE A 31 10.38 -75.48 18.30
CA PHE A 31 11.40 -74.51 18.72
C PHE A 31 12.13 -73.90 17.52
N ASN A 32 12.54 -74.71 16.53
CA ASN A 32 13.21 -74.22 15.32
C ASN A 32 12.30 -73.34 14.46
N LYS A 33 11.03 -73.73 14.23
CA LYS A 33 10.09 -72.92 13.45
C LYS A 33 9.75 -71.60 14.14
N THR A 34 9.67 -71.62 15.46
CA THR A 34 9.42 -70.42 16.28
C THR A 34 10.64 -69.50 16.28
N GLU A 35 11.86 -70.05 16.31
CA GLU A 35 13.10 -69.29 16.14
C GLU A 35 13.24 -68.69 14.73
N GLU A 36 12.81 -69.41 13.70
CA GLU A 36 12.84 -68.94 12.31
C GLU A 36 11.85 -67.77 12.10
N MET A 37 10.60 -67.92 12.57
CA MET A 37 9.61 -66.82 12.55
C MET A 37 10.05 -65.62 13.40
N LYS A 38 10.69 -65.87 14.55
CA LYS A 38 11.25 -64.82 15.39
C LYS A 38 12.36 -64.05 14.65
N LYS A 39 13.25 -64.74 13.94
CA LYS A 39 14.28 -64.11 13.11
C LYS A 39 13.70 -63.30 11.96
N GLU A 40 12.68 -63.79 11.27
CA GLU A 40 12.01 -63.04 10.21
C GLU A 40 11.29 -61.80 10.76
N PHE A 41 10.62 -61.92 11.91
CA PHE A 41 10.01 -60.79 12.58
C PHE A 41 11.07 -59.77 13.04
N GLU A 42 12.17 -60.21 13.65
CA GLU A 42 13.27 -59.32 14.04
C GLU A 42 13.89 -58.63 12.83
N LYS A 43 14.01 -59.31 11.68
CA LYS A 43 14.49 -58.71 10.43
C LYS A 43 13.51 -57.66 9.88
N ALA A 44 12.23 -58.00 9.76
CA ALA A 44 11.20 -57.08 9.28
C ALA A 44 11.05 -55.86 10.23
N PHE A 45 11.14 -56.09 11.54
CA PHE A 45 11.12 -55.03 12.54
C PHE A 45 12.36 -54.14 12.41
N SER A 46 13.55 -54.72 12.19
CA SER A 46 14.78 -53.96 11.97
C SER A 46 14.69 -53.10 10.70
N GLU A 47 14.22 -53.65 9.59
CA GLU A 47 14.01 -52.93 8.33
C GLU A 47 12.98 -51.79 8.48
N PHE A 48 11.87 -52.03 9.19
CA PHE A 48 10.88 -50.99 9.51
C PHE A 48 11.49 -49.87 10.36
N THR A 49 12.27 -50.22 11.40
CA THR A 49 12.95 -49.21 12.23
C THR A 49 13.99 -48.41 11.44
N GLU A 50 14.70 -49.03 10.51
CA GLU A 50 15.65 -48.37 9.62
C GLU A 50 14.94 -47.39 8.67
N GLN A 51 13.86 -47.83 8.03
CA GLN A 51 13.05 -46.97 7.15
C GLN A 51 12.45 -45.79 7.91
N ASN A 52 11.91 -46.02 9.12
CA ASN A 52 11.35 -44.96 9.94
C ASN A 52 12.44 -43.97 10.38
N SER A 53 13.65 -44.44 10.70
CA SER A 53 14.81 -43.58 10.97
C SER A 53 15.21 -42.74 9.75
N GLN A 54 15.15 -43.31 8.54
CA GLN A 54 15.41 -42.56 7.31
C GLN A 54 14.34 -41.49 7.05
N LEU A 55 13.07 -41.81 7.28
CA LEU A 55 11.96 -40.88 7.14
C LEU A 55 12.09 -39.70 8.11
N GLU A 56 12.42 -39.98 9.38
CA GLU A 56 12.71 -38.94 10.37
C GLU A 56 13.87 -38.03 9.94
N LYS A 57 14.97 -38.60 9.43
CA LYS A 57 16.11 -37.83 8.90
C LYS A 57 15.69 -36.94 7.73
N GLN A 58 14.84 -37.42 6.82
CA GLN A 58 14.31 -36.61 5.72
C GLN A 58 13.41 -35.49 6.22
N MET A 59 12.53 -35.77 7.19
CA MET A 59 11.64 -34.78 7.79
C MET A 59 12.43 -33.66 8.48
N VAL A 60 13.48 -34.00 9.24
CA VAL A 60 14.40 -33.01 9.84
C VAL A 60 15.10 -32.17 8.78
N ARG A 61 15.56 -32.78 7.67
CA ARG A 61 16.16 -32.03 6.55
C ARG A 61 15.17 -31.05 5.91
N LEU A 62 13.92 -31.49 5.69
CA LEU A 62 12.86 -30.64 5.13
C LEU A 62 12.50 -29.48 6.06
N GLN A 63 12.35 -29.75 7.36
CA GLN A 63 12.14 -28.70 8.36
C GLN A 63 13.30 -27.70 8.39
N GLY A 64 14.54 -28.17 8.27
CA GLY A 64 15.72 -27.31 8.15
C GLY A 64 15.72 -26.46 6.87
N ARG A 65 15.30 -27.01 5.73
CA ARG A 65 15.14 -26.26 4.47
C ARG A 65 14.04 -25.21 4.58
N LEU A 66 12.89 -25.56 5.17
CA LEU A 66 11.78 -24.63 5.39
C LEU A 66 12.18 -23.48 6.31
N ARG A 67 12.94 -23.77 7.38
CA ARG A 67 13.48 -22.74 8.29
C ARG A 67 14.38 -21.76 7.55
N ARG A 68 15.37 -22.27 6.79
CA ARG A 68 16.27 -21.43 5.98
C ARG A 68 15.54 -20.63 4.90
N PHE A 69 14.49 -21.21 4.31
CA PHE A 69 13.66 -20.48 3.35
C PHE A 69 12.92 -19.32 4.02
N LYS A 70 12.29 -19.55 5.18
CA LYS A 70 11.63 -18.49 5.97
C LYS A 70 12.62 -17.39 6.36
N GLU A 71 13.82 -17.74 6.83
CA GLU A 71 14.87 -16.78 7.18
C GLU A 71 15.28 -15.94 5.96
N ARG A 72 15.51 -16.56 4.79
CA ARG A 72 15.87 -15.82 3.56
C ARG A 72 14.77 -14.88 3.09
N VAL A 73 13.51 -15.32 3.14
CA VAL A 73 12.37 -14.47 2.78
C VAL A 73 12.28 -13.28 3.75
N ASN A 74 12.42 -13.53 5.04
CA ASN A 74 12.35 -12.47 6.04
C ASN A 74 13.50 -11.46 5.91
N GLU A 75 14.72 -11.92 5.62
CA GLU A 75 15.87 -11.05 5.39
C GLU A 75 15.71 -10.24 4.10
N SER A 76 15.17 -10.86 3.03
CA SER A 76 14.85 -10.15 1.78
C SER A 76 13.83 -9.02 2.02
N PHE A 77 12.76 -9.30 2.78
CA PHE A 77 11.78 -8.27 3.15
C PHE A 77 12.41 -7.15 3.99
N LYS A 78 13.31 -7.50 4.91
CA LYS A 78 14.02 -6.52 5.74
C LYS A 78 14.94 -5.62 4.92
N ILE A 79 15.71 -6.19 3.99
CA ILE A 79 16.56 -5.44 3.05
C ILE A 79 15.71 -4.50 2.20
N GLN A 80 14.64 -5.01 1.59
CA GLN A 80 13.75 -4.20 0.76
C GLN A 80 13.09 -3.06 1.56
N SER A 81 12.70 -3.31 2.81
CA SER A 81 12.16 -2.29 3.71
C SER A 81 13.20 -1.21 4.07
N MET A 82 14.46 -1.60 4.31
CA MET A 82 15.55 -0.65 4.55
C MET A 82 15.86 0.21 3.32
N GLU A 83 15.87 -0.40 2.12
CA GLU A 83 16.04 0.30 0.85
C GLU A 83 14.94 1.33 0.62
N GLN A 84 13.67 0.93 0.81
CA GLN A 84 12.53 1.83 0.70
C GLN A 84 12.61 2.99 1.69
N LYS A 85 13.03 2.72 2.94
CA LYS A 85 13.20 3.76 3.96
C LYS A 85 14.33 4.73 3.63
N LYS A 86 15.42 4.24 3.03
CA LYS A 86 16.53 5.07 2.55
C LYS A 86 16.06 6.00 1.43
N ASN A 87 15.38 5.46 0.41
CA ASN A 87 14.86 6.25 -0.70
C ASN A 87 13.83 7.30 -0.23
N LEU A 88 12.98 6.94 0.74
CA LEU A 88 12.05 7.88 1.38
C LEU A 88 12.77 9.03 2.09
N ASN A 89 13.89 8.76 2.76
CA ASN A 89 14.67 9.80 3.43
C ASN A 89 15.39 10.72 2.43
N GLU A 90 15.90 10.16 1.32
CA GLU A 90 16.52 10.94 0.24
C GLU A 90 15.49 11.87 -0.42
N LEU A 91 14.31 11.34 -0.79
CA LEU A 91 13.19 12.14 -1.29
C LEU A 91 12.77 13.24 -0.31
N ARG A 92 12.75 12.93 0.99
CA ARG A 92 12.40 13.92 2.02
C ARG A 92 13.44 15.03 2.11
N PHE A 93 14.72 14.69 1.99
CA PHE A 93 15.80 15.67 1.97
C PHE A 93 15.73 16.57 0.74
N GLU A 94 15.45 16.01 -0.45
CA GLU A 94 15.24 16.79 -1.67
C GLU A 94 14.03 17.73 -1.56
N ILE A 95 12.92 17.26 -0.98
CA ILE A 95 11.75 18.09 -0.72
C ILE A 95 12.11 19.25 0.21
N ASP A 96 12.83 19.00 1.31
CA ASP A 96 13.26 20.05 2.25
C ASP A 96 14.19 21.06 1.55
N GLU A 97 15.09 20.60 0.67
CA GLU A 97 15.98 21.47 -0.10
C GLU A 97 15.22 22.34 -1.11
N LEU A 98 14.25 21.75 -1.83
CA LEU A 98 13.39 22.47 -2.77
C LEU A 98 12.50 23.49 -2.06
N GLN A 99 11.93 23.13 -0.90
CA GLN A 99 11.16 24.06 -0.08
C GLN A 99 12.02 25.24 0.39
N LYS A 100 13.27 24.98 0.78
CA LYS A 100 14.22 26.04 1.15
C LYS A 100 14.55 26.95 -0.04
N LYS A 101 14.85 26.37 -1.21
CA LYS A 101 15.11 27.15 -2.44
C LYS A 101 13.91 28.02 -2.84
N LEU A 102 12.69 27.47 -2.73
CA LEU A 102 11.45 28.21 -2.99
C LEU A 102 11.28 29.37 -2.01
N TYR A 103 11.50 29.13 -0.71
CA TYR A 103 11.42 30.18 0.31
C TYR A 103 12.44 31.30 0.09
N ASP A 104 13.69 30.94 -0.21
CA ASP A 104 14.76 31.91 -0.49
C ASP A 104 14.46 32.70 -1.78
N SER A 105 13.93 32.06 -2.82
CA SER A 105 13.48 32.70 -4.05
C SER A 105 12.34 33.69 -3.81
N MET A 106 11.29 33.28 -3.09
CA MET A 106 10.17 34.18 -2.74
C MET A 106 10.63 35.37 -1.88
N LYS A 107 11.58 35.16 -0.96
CA LYS A 107 12.15 36.23 -0.16
C LYS A 107 12.97 37.20 -1.01
N ALA A 108 13.76 36.69 -1.95
CA ALA A 108 14.52 37.53 -2.89
C ALA A 108 13.58 38.34 -3.80
N GLU A 109 12.48 37.74 -4.27
CA GLU A 109 11.46 38.43 -5.06
C GLU A 109 10.75 39.53 -4.26
N SER A 110 10.38 39.27 -3.00
CA SER A 110 9.80 40.28 -2.11
C SER A 110 10.75 41.47 -1.89
N VAL A 111 12.04 41.21 -1.67
CA VAL A 111 13.06 42.27 -1.53
C VAL A 111 13.24 43.04 -2.84
N ALA A 112 13.24 42.36 -4.00
CA ALA A 112 13.33 43.01 -5.30
C ALA A 112 12.10 43.90 -5.52
N ARG A 113 10.89 43.39 -5.26
CA ARG A 113 9.62 44.12 -5.36
C ARG A 113 9.61 45.37 -4.48
N GLY A 114 10.03 45.25 -3.22
CA GLY A 114 10.15 46.40 -2.32
C GLY A 114 11.12 47.47 -2.84
N LYS A 115 12.26 47.07 -3.43
CA LYS A 115 13.19 48.02 -4.07
C LYS A 115 12.60 48.69 -5.30
N TYR A 116 11.81 47.97 -6.10
CA TYR A 116 11.09 48.55 -7.25
C TYR A 116 10.00 49.52 -6.80
N GLU A 117 9.23 49.18 -5.76
CA GLU A 117 8.22 50.06 -5.16
C GLU A 117 8.85 51.34 -4.59
N SER A 118 9.93 51.25 -3.81
CA SER A 118 10.62 52.45 -3.31
C SER A 118 11.19 53.33 -4.43
N ARG A 119 11.67 52.73 -5.54
CA ARG A 119 12.12 53.49 -6.72
C ARG A 119 10.96 54.17 -7.43
N LEU A 120 9.81 53.49 -7.54
CA LEU A 120 8.58 54.06 -8.09
C LEU A 120 8.07 55.21 -7.23
N GLU A 121 7.95 55.03 -5.91
CA GLU A 121 7.54 56.08 -4.98
C GLU A 121 8.48 57.30 -5.03
N SER A 122 9.80 57.08 -5.08
CA SER A 122 10.77 58.16 -5.23
C SER A 122 10.62 58.91 -6.56
N ARG A 123 10.40 58.20 -7.68
CA ARG A 123 10.12 58.82 -8.98
C ARG A 123 8.80 59.58 -8.99
N VAL A 124 7.75 59.03 -8.41
CA VAL A 124 6.45 59.69 -8.28
C VAL A 124 6.57 60.96 -7.44
N ALA A 125 7.32 60.92 -6.34
CA ALA A 125 7.59 62.10 -5.52
C ALA A 125 8.36 63.18 -6.30
N GLN A 126 9.42 62.80 -7.02
CA GLN A 126 10.18 63.75 -7.86
C GLN A 126 9.35 64.36 -8.99
N ILE A 127 8.49 63.55 -9.64
CA ILE A 127 7.58 64.04 -10.69
C ILE A 127 6.56 65.00 -10.08
N LYS A 128 6.01 64.67 -8.91
CA LYS A 128 5.05 65.52 -8.20
C LYS A 128 5.67 66.85 -7.78
N GLU A 129 6.89 66.83 -7.28
CA GLU A 129 7.66 68.03 -6.91
C GLU A 129 7.93 68.90 -8.15
N LYS A 130 8.47 68.33 -9.23
CA LYS A 130 8.70 69.05 -10.49
C LYS A 130 7.42 69.65 -11.08
N LEU A 131 6.31 68.92 -11.03
CA LEU A 131 4.99 69.43 -11.46
C LEU A 131 4.54 70.60 -10.60
N MET A 132 4.72 70.51 -9.28
CA MET A 132 4.31 71.54 -8.33
C MET A 132 5.17 72.80 -8.46
N ASP A 133 6.48 72.66 -8.69
CA ASP A 133 7.39 73.77 -8.97
C ASP A 133 7.06 74.46 -10.30
N SER A 134 6.77 73.68 -11.35
CA SER A 134 6.39 74.23 -12.66
C SER A 134 5.04 74.96 -12.60
N LEU A 135 4.06 74.41 -11.86
CA LEU A 135 2.79 75.08 -11.58
C LEU A 135 2.99 76.38 -10.80
N ASN A 136 3.83 76.38 -9.77
CA ASN A 136 4.11 77.58 -8.97
C ASN A 136 4.82 78.67 -9.79
N MET A 137 5.79 78.29 -10.63
CA MET A 137 6.44 79.21 -11.56
C MET A 137 5.44 79.85 -12.52
N GLN A 138 4.57 79.04 -13.13
CA GLN A 138 3.54 79.54 -14.04
C GLN A 138 2.55 80.48 -13.32
N ASN A 139 2.19 80.17 -12.08
CA ASN A 139 1.28 80.98 -11.29
C ASN A 139 1.89 82.34 -10.87
N GLU A 140 3.18 82.36 -10.50
CA GLU A 140 3.87 83.62 -10.19
C GLU A 140 4.15 84.46 -11.45
N GLU A 141 4.40 83.84 -12.60
CA GLU A 141 4.48 84.52 -13.88
C GLU A 141 3.13 85.16 -14.27
N GLN A 142 2.03 84.41 -14.14
CA GLN A 142 0.67 84.93 -14.35
C GLN A 142 0.36 86.10 -13.41
N LYS A 143 0.69 85.98 -12.12
CA LYS A 143 0.49 87.03 -11.12
C LYS A 143 1.30 88.30 -11.45
N THR A 144 2.53 88.14 -11.93
CA THR A 144 3.37 89.26 -12.38
C THR A 144 2.76 89.95 -13.61
N ASN A 145 2.24 89.17 -14.56
CA ASN A 145 1.58 89.70 -15.75
C ASN A 145 0.25 90.40 -15.43
N ILE A 146 -0.56 89.85 -14.51
CA ILE A 146 -1.76 90.50 -13.98
C ILE A 146 -1.40 91.81 -13.30
N GLY A 147 -0.33 91.85 -12.48
CA GLY A 147 0.13 93.07 -11.84
C GLY A 147 0.51 94.16 -12.85
N LYS A 148 1.27 93.82 -13.90
CA LYS A 148 1.62 94.74 -14.99
C LYS A 148 0.38 95.29 -15.72
N LEU A 149 -0.60 94.42 -16.01
CA LEU A 149 -1.86 94.82 -16.64
C LEU A 149 -2.70 95.74 -15.72
N GLN A 150 -2.73 95.46 -14.42
CA GLN A 150 -3.38 96.34 -13.44
C GLN A 150 -2.74 97.73 -13.39
N THR A 151 -1.41 97.81 -13.38
CA THR A 151 -0.70 99.11 -13.42
C THR A 151 -0.98 99.87 -14.72
N GLN A 152 -1.07 99.17 -15.86
CA GLN A 152 -1.45 99.80 -17.14
C GLN A 152 -2.88 100.33 -17.12
N ILE A 153 -3.84 99.57 -16.56
CA ILE A 153 -5.24 100.00 -16.40
C ILE A 153 -5.32 101.23 -15.49
N GLU A 154 -4.61 101.24 -14.37
CA GLU A 154 -4.57 102.38 -13.44
C GLU A 154 -4.00 103.65 -14.10
N ASN A 155 -2.92 103.52 -14.89
CA ASN A 155 -2.34 104.64 -15.63
C ASN A 155 -3.29 105.18 -16.72
N LEU A 156 -4.02 104.30 -17.41
CA LEU A 156 -5.04 104.70 -18.38
C LEU A 156 -6.22 105.40 -17.69
N LEU A 157 -6.70 104.89 -16.56
CA LEU A 157 -7.75 105.53 -15.76
C LEU A 157 -7.33 106.92 -15.24
N ALA A 158 -6.09 107.06 -14.78
CA ALA A 158 -5.54 108.35 -14.35
C ALA A 158 -5.45 109.36 -15.52
N SER A 159 -5.07 108.88 -16.70
CA SER A 159 -5.01 109.71 -17.91
C SER A 159 -6.42 110.14 -18.36
N LEU A 160 -7.40 109.24 -18.27
CA LEU A 160 -8.80 109.52 -18.60
C LEU A 160 -9.38 110.59 -17.67
N ASN A 161 -9.19 110.44 -16.35
CA ASN A 161 -9.66 111.40 -15.35
C ASN A 161 -9.03 112.80 -15.52
N LYS A 162 -7.76 112.87 -15.93
CA LYS A 162 -7.10 114.15 -16.22
C LYS A 162 -7.70 114.84 -17.44
N LEU A 163 -8.07 114.06 -18.46
CA LEU A 163 -8.69 114.53 -19.69
C LEU A 163 -10.13 115.01 -19.45
N ASP A 164 -10.88 114.31 -18.59
CA ASP A 164 -12.21 114.75 -18.16
C ASP A 164 -12.17 116.05 -17.34
N ALA A 165 -11.20 116.19 -16.42
CA ALA A 165 -11.02 117.42 -15.65
C ALA A 165 -10.63 118.62 -16.54
N GLU A 166 -9.81 118.40 -17.57
CA GLU A 166 -9.41 119.42 -18.53
C GLU A 166 -10.58 119.82 -19.45
N ARG A 167 -11.41 118.85 -19.85
CA ARG A 167 -12.66 119.09 -20.58
C ARG A 167 -13.63 119.93 -19.75
N GLU A 168 -13.82 119.61 -18.47
CA GLU A 168 -14.74 120.34 -17.58
C GLU A 168 -14.26 121.79 -17.34
N LYS A 169 -12.95 122.00 -17.18
CA LYS A 169 -12.35 123.35 -17.10
C LYS A 169 -12.61 124.18 -18.36
N ASN A 170 -12.42 123.59 -19.54
CA ASN A 170 -12.65 124.28 -20.81
C ASN A 170 -14.13 124.61 -21.05
N VAL A 171 -15.04 123.71 -20.66
CA VAL A 171 -16.50 123.94 -20.73
C VAL A 171 -16.92 125.09 -19.81
N ASN A 172 -16.38 125.15 -18.59
CA ASN A 172 -16.68 126.23 -17.65
C ASN A 172 -16.14 127.59 -18.12
N GLN A 173 -14.94 127.63 -18.72
CA GLN A 173 -14.40 128.85 -19.32
C GLN A 173 -15.23 129.35 -20.50
N LEU A 174 -15.76 128.43 -21.33
CA LEU A 174 -16.67 128.78 -22.41
C LEU A 174 -18.00 129.33 -21.87
N HIS A 175 -18.54 128.76 -20.79
CA HIS A 175 -19.76 129.24 -20.16
C HIS A 175 -19.61 130.66 -19.60
N SER A 176 -18.54 130.94 -18.86
CA SER A 176 -18.29 132.30 -18.32
C SER A 176 -18.16 133.35 -19.41
N ARG A 177 -17.54 133.00 -20.55
CA ARG A 177 -17.36 133.92 -21.68
C ARG A 177 -18.67 134.16 -22.45
N ILE A 178 -19.58 133.20 -22.44
CA ILE A 178 -20.93 133.36 -23.02
C ILE A 178 -21.80 134.26 -22.14
N GLU A 179 -21.73 134.13 -20.81
CA GLU A 179 -22.47 135.03 -19.89
C GLU A 179 -21.97 136.48 -19.98
N GLU A 180 -20.66 136.70 -20.02
CA GLU A 180 -20.06 138.04 -20.13
C GLU A 180 -20.51 138.76 -21.41
N ILE A 181 -20.54 138.05 -22.55
CA ILE A 181 -21.04 138.58 -23.82
C ILE A 181 -22.55 138.85 -23.79
N GLN A 182 -23.32 138.03 -23.07
CA GLN A 182 -24.77 138.21 -22.95
C GLN A 182 -25.16 139.41 -22.08
N ASP A 183 -24.37 139.74 -21.06
CA ASP A 183 -24.58 140.93 -20.22
C ASP A 183 -24.16 142.21 -20.95
N GLU A 184 -23.03 142.21 -21.67
CA GLU A 184 -22.62 143.34 -22.51
C GLU A 184 -23.66 143.68 -23.59
N PHE A 185 -24.30 142.66 -24.18
CA PHE A 185 -25.34 142.85 -25.19
C PHE A 185 -26.65 143.39 -24.60
N ARG A 186 -26.94 143.08 -23.32
CA ARG A 186 -28.13 143.54 -22.61
C ARG A 186 -28.01 145.01 -22.20
N ASP A 187 -26.81 145.44 -21.79
CA ASP A 187 -26.52 146.83 -21.40
C ASP A 187 -26.53 147.78 -22.61
N ALA A 188 -26.02 147.32 -23.76
CA ALA A 188 -26.07 148.08 -25.01
C ALA A 188 -27.51 148.35 -25.50
N LEU A 189 -28.43 147.39 -25.32
CA LEU A 189 -29.84 147.53 -25.71
C LEU A 189 -30.64 148.45 -24.77
N HIS A 190 -30.26 148.56 -23.49
CA HIS A 190 -30.97 149.41 -22.53
C HIS A 190 -30.59 150.90 -22.66
N ILE A 191 -29.32 151.20 -22.95
CA ILE A 191 -28.83 152.59 -23.14
C ILE A 191 -29.42 153.20 -24.42
N GLN A 192 -29.48 152.43 -25.51
CA GLN A 192 -29.98 152.91 -26.80
C GLN A 192 -31.50 153.17 -26.83
N SER A 193 -32.27 152.52 -25.96
CA SER A 193 -33.72 152.75 -25.84
C SER A 193 -34.08 154.03 -25.08
N ILE A 194 -33.18 154.56 -24.24
CA ILE A 194 -33.41 155.77 -23.40
C ILE A 194 -33.00 157.05 -24.15
N GLU A 195 -32.00 156.96 -25.03
CA GLU A 195 -31.50 158.09 -25.83
C GLU A 195 -32.48 158.53 -26.93
N ASN A 196 -33.21 157.58 -27.52
CA ASN A 196 -34.08 157.82 -28.69
C ASN A 196 -35.40 158.57 -28.35
N GLU A 197 -35.81 158.64 -27.09
CA GLU A 197 -37.08 159.28 -26.66
C GLU A 197 -36.92 160.77 -26.32
N LYS A 198 -35.70 161.25 -26.03
CA LYS A 198 -35.41 162.67 -25.69
C LYS A 198 -35.06 163.54 -26.89
N VAL A 199 -34.54 162.95 -27.97
CA VAL A 199 -34.03 163.67 -29.14
C VAL A 199 -35.16 164.21 -30.04
N VAL A 200 -36.33 163.56 -30.05
CA VAL A 200 -37.44 163.89 -30.97
C VAL A 200 -38.18 165.19 -30.62
N ASN A 201 -38.07 165.71 -29.38
CA ASN A 201 -38.94 166.80 -28.90
C ASN A 201 -38.34 168.21 -28.82
N GLN A 202 -37.05 168.44 -29.15
CA GLN A 202 -36.49 169.81 -29.11
C GLN A 202 -35.64 170.19 -30.33
N LEU A 203 -35.46 169.28 -31.29
CA LEU A 203 -34.77 169.52 -32.56
C LEU A 203 -35.50 170.52 -33.48
N ASP A 204 -36.79 170.83 -33.23
CA ASP A 204 -37.57 171.82 -33.99
C ASP A 204 -37.21 173.30 -33.71
N SER A 205 -36.32 173.59 -32.74
CA SER A 205 -36.03 174.96 -32.30
C SER A 205 -34.61 175.46 -32.60
N LYS A 206 -33.64 174.57 -32.90
CA LYS A 206 -32.21 174.95 -33.00
C LYS A 206 -31.53 174.65 -34.34
N ILE A 207 -32.31 174.30 -35.36
CA ILE A 207 -31.83 174.07 -36.74
C ILE A 207 -31.12 175.29 -37.36
N GLU A 208 -31.30 176.50 -36.81
CA GLU A 208 -30.58 177.71 -37.24
C GLU A 208 -29.20 177.92 -36.55
N GLU A 209 -28.91 177.24 -35.44
CA GLU A 209 -27.67 177.42 -34.64
C GLU A 209 -26.56 176.41 -35.00
N VAL A 210 -26.91 175.28 -35.64
CA VAL A 210 -25.98 174.17 -35.93
C VAL A 210 -25.18 174.34 -37.24
N THR A 211 -25.58 175.27 -38.12
CA THR A 211 -24.89 175.60 -39.38
C THR A 211 -23.44 176.09 -39.17
N VAL A 212 -23.05 176.48 -37.95
CA VAL A 212 -21.71 176.98 -37.63
C VAL A 212 -20.82 175.96 -36.88
N LEU A 213 -21.38 174.95 -36.20
CA LEU A 213 -20.60 173.94 -35.45
C LEU A 213 -20.31 172.65 -36.24
N LEU A 214 -21.10 172.34 -37.27
CA LEU A 214 -20.94 171.13 -38.09
C LEU A 214 -19.60 171.08 -38.87
N ASN A 215 -18.99 172.24 -39.16
CA ASN A 215 -17.74 172.35 -39.92
C ASN A 215 -16.47 172.17 -39.08
N VAL A 216 -16.54 172.25 -37.75
CA VAL A 216 -15.38 172.03 -36.85
C VAL A 216 -15.32 170.57 -36.40
N GLN A 217 -16.47 169.95 -36.12
CA GLN A 217 -16.53 168.56 -35.65
C GLN A 217 -16.21 167.51 -36.73
N ASN A 218 -16.55 167.76 -38.00
CA ASN A 218 -16.22 166.85 -39.11
C ASN A 218 -14.70 166.70 -39.31
N ARG A 219 -13.90 167.70 -38.93
CA ARG A 219 -12.44 167.64 -39.09
C ARG A 219 -11.74 166.84 -37.97
N GLU A 220 -12.27 166.86 -36.75
CA GLU A 220 -11.75 166.04 -35.63
C GLU A 220 -12.18 164.56 -35.71
N HIS A 221 -13.33 164.28 -36.31
CA HIS A 221 -13.79 162.90 -36.51
C HIS A 221 -13.01 162.18 -37.64
N GLU A 222 -12.60 162.88 -38.70
CA GLU A 222 -11.73 162.31 -39.75
C GLU A 222 -10.34 161.93 -39.21
N GLU A 223 -9.73 162.74 -38.33
CA GLU A 223 -8.43 162.40 -37.70
C GLU A 223 -8.53 161.17 -36.78
N LYS A 224 -9.58 161.08 -35.93
CA LYS A 224 -9.76 159.91 -35.04
C LYS A 224 -10.07 158.61 -35.79
N VAL A 225 -10.83 158.68 -36.88
CA VAL A 225 -11.11 157.52 -37.75
C VAL A 225 -9.84 157.08 -38.48
N SER A 226 -9.01 158.03 -38.93
CA SER A 226 -7.70 157.72 -39.51
C SER A 226 -6.74 157.08 -38.50
N ASP A 227 -6.70 157.57 -37.26
CA ASP A 227 -5.88 156.99 -36.18
C ASP A 227 -6.36 155.60 -35.73
N LEU A 228 -7.68 155.40 -35.66
CA LEU A 228 -8.24 154.08 -35.35
C LEU A 228 -8.04 153.09 -36.49
N LEU A 229 -8.16 153.50 -37.76
CA LEU A 229 -7.85 152.64 -38.90
C LEU A 229 -6.36 152.26 -38.93
N ASN A 230 -5.46 153.20 -38.60
CA ASN A 230 -4.03 152.90 -38.48
C ASN A 230 -3.75 151.94 -37.32
N LYS A 231 -4.32 152.16 -36.13
CA LYS A 231 -4.19 151.24 -35.00
C LYS A 231 -4.81 149.87 -35.28
N MET A 232 -5.93 149.81 -35.98
CA MET A 232 -6.59 148.57 -36.36
C MET A 232 -5.75 147.80 -37.39
N LYS A 233 -5.12 148.52 -38.33
CA LYS A 233 -4.18 147.96 -39.29
C LYS A 233 -2.91 147.45 -38.60
N GLU A 234 -2.34 148.22 -37.67
CA GLU A 234 -1.18 147.81 -36.86
C GLU A 234 -1.50 146.59 -35.98
N LEU A 235 -2.68 146.56 -35.34
CA LEU A 235 -3.17 145.38 -34.60
C LEU A 235 -3.39 144.18 -35.52
N GLN A 236 -3.97 144.38 -36.70
CA GLN A 236 -4.18 143.31 -37.67
C GLN A 236 -2.84 142.76 -38.17
N GLU A 237 -1.86 143.60 -38.46
CA GLU A 237 -0.50 143.21 -38.83
C GLU A 237 0.22 142.49 -37.68
N SER A 238 0.08 142.98 -36.43
CA SER A 238 0.63 142.35 -35.22
C SER A 238 0.02 140.97 -34.94
N ILE A 239 -1.31 140.84 -35.04
CA ILE A 239 -2.02 139.57 -34.88
C ILE A 239 -1.62 138.59 -35.98
N THR A 240 -1.54 139.05 -37.24
CA THR A 240 -1.13 138.21 -38.37
C THR A 240 0.32 137.74 -38.21
N ALA A 241 1.22 138.62 -37.77
CA ALA A 241 2.60 138.26 -37.48
C ALA A 241 2.71 137.24 -36.33
N SER A 242 1.98 137.46 -35.23
CA SER A 242 1.97 136.56 -34.07
C SER A 242 1.41 135.17 -34.43
N LEU A 243 0.30 135.11 -35.16
CA LEU A 243 -0.27 133.86 -35.66
C LEU A 243 0.68 133.12 -36.62
N ASN A 244 1.38 133.84 -37.50
CA ASN A 244 2.36 133.24 -38.40
C ASN A 244 3.57 132.66 -37.65
N VAL A 245 4.05 133.35 -36.60
CA VAL A 245 5.11 132.83 -35.72
C VAL A 245 4.64 131.58 -34.99
N GLN A 246 3.45 131.63 -34.38
CA GLN A 246 2.87 130.50 -33.65
C GLN A 246 2.62 129.29 -34.58
N ASN A 247 2.09 129.50 -35.79
CA ASN A 247 1.89 128.45 -36.76
C ASN A 247 3.21 127.82 -37.23
N LYS A 248 4.26 128.64 -37.39
CA LYS A 248 5.60 128.16 -37.74
C LYS A 248 6.19 127.32 -36.61
N GLU A 249 6.14 127.79 -35.38
CA GLU A 249 6.60 127.03 -34.20
C GLU A 249 5.82 125.72 -34.03
N GLN A 250 4.50 125.74 -34.27
CA GLN A 250 3.67 124.55 -34.20
C GLN A 250 3.99 123.55 -35.32
N ALA A 251 4.27 124.03 -36.54
CA ALA A 251 4.71 123.19 -37.65
C ALA A 251 6.08 122.55 -37.37
N GLU A 252 7.04 123.32 -36.86
CA GLU A 252 8.37 122.82 -36.48
C GLU A 252 8.27 121.77 -35.35
N ARG A 253 7.45 122.02 -34.33
CA ARG A 253 7.23 121.07 -33.22
C ARG A 253 6.52 119.79 -33.67
N SER A 254 5.59 119.90 -34.62
CA SER A 254 4.92 118.74 -35.23
C SER A 254 5.90 117.90 -36.04
N ALA A 255 6.77 118.54 -36.84
CA ALA A 255 7.82 117.86 -37.59
C ALA A 255 8.84 117.16 -36.67
N GLU A 256 9.25 117.81 -35.58
CA GLU A 256 10.13 117.21 -34.58
C GLU A 256 9.49 116.00 -33.89
N LEU A 257 8.21 116.09 -33.52
CA LEU A 257 7.47 114.96 -32.95
C LEU A 257 7.34 113.81 -33.94
N HIS A 258 7.05 114.09 -35.21
CA HIS A 258 6.95 113.07 -36.25
C HIS A 258 8.29 112.34 -36.43
N SER A 259 9.39 113.09 -36.49
CA SER A 259 10.75 112.51 -36.55
C SER A 259 11.06 111.64 -35.32
N LYS A 260 10.70 112.07 -34.10
CA LYS A 260 10.87 111.26 -32.89
C LYS A 260 10.02 109.98 -32.92
N ILE A 261 8.78 110.06 -33.41
CA ILE A 261 7.90 108.91 -33.56
C ILE A 261 8.49 107.92 -34.56
N GLU A 262 9.01 108.40 -35.69
CA GLU A 262 9.63 107.57 -36.72
C GLU A 262 10.87 106.83 -36.20
N ILE A 263 11.75 107.53 -35.47
CA ILE A 263 12.91 106.90 -34.79
C ILE A 263 12.46 105.83 -33.80
N VAL A 264 11.43 106.12 -32.97
CA VAL A 264 10.93 105.14 -32.01
C VAL A 264 10.32 103.93 -32.71
N GLN A 265 9.61 104.12 -33.82
CA GLN A 265 9.04 103.03 -34.62
C GLN A 265 10.14 102.14 -35.21
N GLU A 266 11.19 102.73 -35.79
CA GLU A 266 12.32 102.01 -36.36
C GLU A 266 13.04 101.17 -35.29
N VAL A 267 13.36 101.77 -34.14
CA VAL A 267 13.98 101.07 -33.01
C VAL A 267 13.09 99.93 -32.47
N LEU A 268 11.78 100.14 -32.40
CA LEU A 268 10.85 99.13 -31.92
C LEU A 268 10.78 97.93 -32.89
N ILE A 269 10.76 98.21 -34.20
CA ILE A 269 10.77 97.20 -35.26
C ILE A 269 12.07 96.38 -35.18
N ASP A 270 13.22 97.03 -35.04
CA ASP A 270 14.51 96.35 -34.94
C ASP A 270 14.59 95.46 -33.69
N LEU A 271 14.11 95.94 -32.54
CA LEU A 271 14.04 95.17 -31.30
C LEU A 271 13.13 93.94 -31.44
N LEU A 272 11.95 94.11 -32.03
CA LEU A 272 11.02 93.01 -32.29
C LEU A 272 11.61 91.97 -33.24
N ASN A 273 12.27 92.42 -34.31
CA ASN A 273 12.92 91.52 -35.27
C ASN A 273 14.07 90.75 -34.64
N ALA A 274 14.93 91.41 -33.86
CA ALA A 274 16.02 90.77 -33.14
C ALA A 274 15.50 89.73 -32.13
N GLN A 275 14.44 90.06 -31.38
CA GLN A 275 13.82 89.13 -30.44
C GLN A 275 13.20 87.93 -31.15
N ASN A 276 12.52 88.14 -32.28
CA ASN A 276 11.95 87.05 -33.08
C ASN A 276 13.05 86.12 -33.61
N GLN A 277 14.16 86.66 -34.12
CA GLN A 277 15.29 85.83 -34.58
C GLN A 277 15.93 85.01 -33.44
N GLU A 278 16.07 85.61 -32.25
CA GLU A 278 16.56 84.86 -31.08
C GLU A 278 15.61 83.72 -30.69
N GLN A 279 14.30 83.98 -30.74
CA GLN A 279 13.29 82.97 -30.45
C GLN A 279 13.25 81.87 -31.52
N GLU A 280 13.35 82.21 -32.81
CA GLU A 280 13.46 81.25 -33.91
C GLU A 280 14.69 80.34 -33.71
N GLY A 281 15.86 80.91 -33.40
CA GLY A 281 17.06 80.13 -33.12
C GLY A 281 16.90 79.16 -31.94
N LYS A 282 16.27 79.59 -30.85
CA LYS A 282 15.97 78.71 -29.70
C LYS A 282 14.99 77.59 -30.07
N VAL A 283 13.99 77.87 -30.89
CA VAL A 283 13.04 76.87 -31.37
C VAL A 283 13.75 75.85 -32.26
N GLU A 284 14.65 76.29 -33.12
CA GLU A 284 15.42 75.43 -34.02
C GLU A 284 16.38 74.50 -33.24
N GLU A 285 17.05 75.03 -32.22
CA GLU A 285 17.91 74.26 -31.32
C GLU A 285 17.13 73.23 -30.50
N LEU A 286 15.99 73.64 -29.93
CA LEU A 286 15.09 72.72 -29.21
C LEU A 286 14.53 71.64 -30.12
N THR A 287 14.17 71.98 -31.36
CA THR A 287 13.67 71.02 -32.35
C THR A 287 14.75 70.01 -32.69
N SER A 288 15.98 70.47 -32.92
CA SER A 288 17.14 69.60 -33.21
C SER A 288 17.46 68.67 -32.03
N SER A 289 17.47 69.18 -30.80
CA SER A 289 17.65 68.36 -29.59
C SER A 289 16.53 67.34 -29.40
N LEU A 290 15.29 67.70 -29.72
CA LEU A 290 14.16 66.79 -29.63
C LEU A 290 14.25 65.66 -30.67
N GLU A 291 14.62 65.99 -31.91
CA GLU A 291 14.85 64.99 -32.96
C GLU A 291 15.98 64.03 -32.59
N GLU A 292 17.10 64.55 -32.08
CA GLU A 292 18.22 63.71 -31.62
C GLU A 292 17.78 62.78 -30.48
N ALA A 293 17.03 63.30 -29.49
CA ALA A 293 16.50 62.49 -28.40
C ALA A 293 15.51 61.43 -28.88
N GLN A 294 14.66 61.76 -29.86
CA GLN A 294 13.72 60.81 -30.48
C GLN A 294 14.46 59.70 -31.23
N ASN A 295 15.49 60.04 -32.00
CA ASN A 295 16.29 59.06 -32.73
C ASN A 295 17.03 58.13 -31.75
N ASN A 296 17.69 58.69 -30.73
CA ASN A 296 18.36 57.91 -29.70
C ASN A 296 17.41 56.96 -28.96
N PHE A 297 16.19 57.42 -28.64
CA PHE A 297 15.19 56.58 -28.00
C PHE A 297 14.70 55.47 -28.93
N THR A 298 14.52 55.77 -30.22
CA THR A 298 14.12 54.80 -31.24
C THR A 298 15.19 53.72 -31.43
N ASP A 299 16.47 54.10 -31.49
CA ASP A 299 17.58 53.16 -31.60
C ASP A 299 17.72 52.26 -30.36
N LEU A 300 17.51 52.83 -29.17
CA LEU A 300 17.49 52.06 -27.93
C LEU A 300 16.34 51.04 -27.92
N LEU A 301 15.15 51.43 -28.36
CA LEU A 301 14.01 50.52 -28.46
C LEU A 301 14.26 49.41 -29.48
N ASN A 302 14.79 49.74 -30.65
CA ASN A 302 15.08 48.77 -31.69
C ASN A 302 16.17 47.77 -31.25
N SER A 303 17.23 48.24 -30.59
CA SER A 303 18.28 47.37 -30.06
C SER A 303 17.77 46.45 -28.95
N GLN A 304 16.97 46.97 -28.01
CA GLN A 304 16.33 46.13 -26.98
C GLN A 304 15.36 45.12 -27.57
N SER A 305 14.56 45.52 -28.56
CA SER A 305 13.64 44.62 -29.25
C SER A 305 14.41 43.49 -29.94
N LYS A 306 15.53 43.80 -30.59
CA LYS A 306 16.38 42.81 -31.25
C LYS A 306 17.03 41.86 -30.26
N GLU A 307 17.55 42.37 -29.13
CA GLU A 307 18.11 41.53 -28.06
C GLU A 307 17.05 40.58 -27.48
N GLN A 308 15.82 41.06 -27.26
CA GLN A 308 14.73 40.20 -26.79
C GLN A 308 14.34 39.14 -27.82
N GLU A 309 14.26 39.50 -29.10
CA GLU A 309 13.99 38.55 -30.18
C GLU A 309 15.05 37.44 -30.23
N ASP A 310 16.34 37.81 -30.14
CA ASP A 310 17.43 36.83 -30.16
C ASP A 310 17.40 35.90 -28.92
N ARG A 311 17.08 36.45 -27.74
CA ARG A 311 16.89 35.64 -26.51
C ARG A 311 15.70 34.69 -26.61
N VAL A 312 14.61 35.12 -27.23
CA VAL A 312 13.42 34.27 -27.46
C VAL A 312 13.78 33.14 -28.41
N ASN A 313 14.50 33.43 -29.49
CA ASN A 313 14.94 32.42 -30.44
C ASN A 313 15.88 31.39 -29.78
N GLU A 314 16.83 31.84 -28.95
CA GLU A 314 17.73 30.95 -28.21
C GLU A 314 16.95 30.03 -27.25
N LEU A 315 15.98 30.58 -26.52
CA LEU A 315 15.12 29.79 -25.63
C LEU A 315 14.28 28.78 -26.41
N HIS A 316 13.77 29.16 -27.59
CA HIS A 316 13.01 28.26 -28.44
C HIS A 316 13.85 27.06 -28.88
N SER A 317 15.08 27.30 -29.38
CA SER A 317 16.00 26.21 -29.76
C SER A 317 16.35 25.30 -28.58
N LYS A 318 16.58 25.86 -27.38
CA LYS A 318 16.82 25.04 -26.17
C LYS A 318 15.62 24.19 -25.79
N ILE A 319 14.40 24.71 -25.97
CA ILE A 319 13.17 23.94 -25.73
C ILE A 319 13.06 22.79 -26.72
N GLU A 320 13.33 23.02 -28.00
CA GLU A 320 13.32 21.98 -29.03
C GLU A 320 14.36 20.89 -28.72
N GLU A 321 15.59 21.26 -28.37
CA GLU A 321 16.66 20.31 -28.00
C GLU A 321 16.27 19.45 -26.78
N VAL A 322 15.71 20.09 -25.73
CA VAL A 322 15.23 19.37 -24.55
C VAL A 322 14.08 18.44 -24.92
N GLN A 323 13.13 18.88 -25.75
CA GLN A 323 12.01 18.05 -26.19
C GLN A 323 12.48 16.82 -26.97
N GLU A 324 13.43 17.00 -27.90
CA GLU A 324 14.01 15.91 -28.68
C GLU A 324 14.75 14.92 -27.77
N SER A 325 15.65 15.40 -26.91
CA SER A 325 16.43 14.52 -26.02
C SER A 325 15.55 13.73 -25.04
N VAL A 326 14.51 14.34 -24.49
CA VAL A 326 13.56 13.67 -23.59
C VAL A 326 12.72 12.64 -24.34
N THR A 327 12.27 12.98 -25.55
CA THR A 327 11.49 12.07 -26.39
C THR A 327 12.32 10.83 -26.75
N ASP A 328 13.57 11.02 -27.16
CA ASP A 328 14.49 9.94 -27.52
C ASP A 328 14.85 9.06 -26.32
N ALA A 329 15.14 9.67 -25.17
CA ALA A 329 15.45 8.95 -23.94
C ALA A 329 14.27 8.07 -23.49
N LEU A 330 13.05 8.62 -23.51
CA LEU A 330 11.83 7.87 -23.14
C LEU A 330 11.53 6.76 -24.14
N ASN A 331 11.66 7.01 -25.44
CA ASN A 331 11.44 5.99 -26.47
C ASN A 331 12.45 4.84 -26.35
N THR A 332 13.72 5.17 -26.09
CA THR A 332 14.78 4.18 -25.88
C THR A 332 14.49 3.32 -24.65
N GLN A 333 14.20 3.97 -23.50
CA GLN A 333 13.88 3.27 -22.26
C GLN A 333 12.62 2.39 -22.40
N ASN A 334 11.60 2.87 -23.10
CA ASN A 334 10.38 2.10 -23.33
C ASN A 334 10.65 0.85 -24.19
N THR A 335 11.50 0.99 -25.21
CA THR A 335 11.93 -0.14 -26.06
C THR A 335 12.70 -1.19 -25.25
N GLU A 336 13.60 -0.77 -24.37
CA GLU A 336 14.33 -1.67 -23.46
C GLU A 336 13.38 -2.41 -22.50
N LEU A 337 12.41 -1.71 -21.92
CA LEU A 337 11.41 -2.31 -21.03
C LEU A 337 10.51 -3.33 -21.74
N VAL A 338 10.10 -3.03 -22.98
CA VAL A 338 9.33 -3.97 -23.81
C VAL A 338 10.16 -5.23 -24.10
N ASN A 339 11.43 -5.07 -24.49
CA ASN A 339 12.32 -6.21 -24.73
C ASN A 339 12.51 -7.06 -23.47
N ARG A 340 12.73 -6.41 -22.32
CA ARG A 340 12.91 -7.11 -21.04
C ARG A 340 11.65 -7.87 -20.62
N THR A 341 10.48 -7.28 -20.85
CA THR A 341 9.18 -7.94 -20.61
C THR A 341 9.04 -9.19 -21.47
N ASN A 342 9.36 -9.09 -22.76
CA ASN A 342 9.31 -10.23 -23.69
C ASN A 342 10.29 -11.35 -23.28
N GLU A 343 11.51 -11.01 -22.89
CA GLU A 343 12.48 -11.99 -22.36
C GLU A 343 11.96 -12.73 -21.12
N LEU A 344 11.38 -11.99 -20.17
CA LEU A 344 10.82 -12.57 -18.96
C LEU A 344 9.63 -13.47 -19.27
N GLN A 345 8.79 -13.07 -20.22
CA GLN A 345 7.65 -13.89 -20.65
C GLN A 345 8.11 -15.20 -21.29
N ASN A 346 9.07 -15.16 -22.20
CA ASN A 346 9.65 -16.38 -22.79
C ASN A 346 10.26 -17.31 -21.74
N ARG A 347 10.94 -16.75 -20.73
CA ARG A 347 11.50 -17.55 -19.61
C ARG A 347 10.41 -18.17 -18.73
N ILE A 348 9.29 -17.48 -18.53
CA ILE A 348 8.15 -18.02 -17.79
C ILE A 348 7.55 -19.19 -18.57
N GLU A 349 7.35 -19.04 -19.87
CA GLU A 349 6.83 -20.10 -20.75
C GLU A 349 7.75 -21.33 -20.75
N GLU A 350 9.07 -21.14 -20.88
CA GLU A 350 10.05 -22.23 -20.82
C GLU A 350 10.04 -22.95 -19.45
N VAL A 351 9.92 -22.21 -18.35
CA VAL A 351 9.83 -22.80 -17.01
C VAL A 351 8.52 -23.55 -16.83
N GLN A 352 7.39 -23.03 -17.34
CA GLN A 352 6.10 -23.69 -17.30
C GLN A 352 6.12 -25.01 -18.05
N GLU A 353 6.71 -25.05 -19.25
CA GLU A 353 6.87 -26.27 -20.05
C GLU A 353 7.71 -27.31 -19.29
N LYS A 354 8.91 -26.93 -18.83
CA LYS A 354 9.80 -27.84 -18.07
C LYS A 354 9.15 -28.41 -16.81
N VAL A 355 8.38 -27.60 -16.08
CA VAL A 355 7.67 -28.06 -14.88
C VAL A 355 6.55 -29.03 -15.26
N THR A 356 5.80 -28.73 -16.32
CA THR A 356 4.70 -29.59 -16.80
C THR A 356 5.22 -30.95 -17.27
N ASP A 357 6.30 -30.96 -18.03
CA ASP A 357 6.95 -32.18 -18.51
C ASP A 357 7.52 -33.00 -17.35
N ALA A 358 8.23 -32.37 -16.42
CA ALA A 358 8.80 -33.05 -15.26
C ALA A 358 7.73 -33.68 -14.36
N LEU A 359 6.62 -32.96 -14.12
CA LEU A 359 5.50 -33.49 -13.32
C LEU A 359 4.78 -34.62 -14.05
N SER A 360 4.58 -34.51 -15.37
CA SER A 360 3.95 -35.56 -16.16
C SER A 360 4.79 -36.84 -16.18
N ALA A 361 6.10 -36.70 -16.40
CA ALA A 361 7.04 -37.82 -16.37
C ALA A 361 7.09 -38.49 -14.98
N GLN A 362 7.12 -37.68 -13.92
CA GLN A 362 7.11 -38.20 -12.54
C GLN A 362 5.80 -38.94 -12.23
N ASN A 363 4.66 -38.40 -12.66
CA ASN A 363 3.36 -39.07 -12.46
C ASN A 363 3.30 -40.40 -13.19
N GLN A 364 3.77 -40.45 -14.44
CA GLN A 364 3.84 -41.70 -15.20
C GLN A 364 4.73 -42.74 -14.51
N GLU A 365 5.92 -42.35 -14.04
CA GLU A 365 6.81 -43.25 -13.30
C GLU A 365 6.16 -43.79 -12.02
N GLN A 366 5.37 -42.95 -11.32
CA GLN A 366 4.63 -43.36 -10.14
C GLN A 366 3.47 -44.31 -10.48
N GLU A 367 2.74 -44.07 -11.56
CA GLU A 367 1.67 -44.97 -12.04
C GLU A 367 2.23 -46.35 -12.42
N GLU A 368 3.38 -46.39 -13.10
CA GLU A 368 4.08 -47.63 -13.45
C GLU A 368 4.50 -48.40 -12.19
N LYS A 369 5.10 -47.73 -11.21
CA LYS A 369 5.48 -48.34 -9.92
C LYS A 369 4.28 -48.88 -9.15
N VAL A 370 3.17 -48.15 -9.12
CA VAL A 370 1.93 -48.60 -8.46
C VAL A 370 1.39 -49.85 -9.15
N THR A 371 1.40 -49.86 -10.49
CA THR A 371 0.95 -51.02 -11.28
C THR A 371 1.82 -52.25 -11.04
N GLN A 372 3.14 -52.06 -10.96
CA GLN A 372 4.08 -53.13 -10.64
C GLN A 372 3.83 -53.69 -9.24
N LEU A 373 3.75 -52.82 -8.22
CA LEU A 373 3.47 -53.24 -6.84
C LEU A 373 2.14 -53.98 -6.73
N HIS A 374 1.12 -53.55 -7.48
CA HIS A 374 -0.17 -54.24 -7.52
C HIS A 374 -0.04 -55.66 -8.07
N SER A 375 0.72 -55.83 -9.16
CA SER A 375 0.97 -57.13 -9.78
C SER A 375 1.76 -58.06 -8.85
N GLU A 376 2.78 -57.55 -8.15
CA GLU A 376 3.55 -58.31 -7.16
C GLU A 376 2.66 -58.75 -5.98
N ILE A 377 1.76 -57.88 -5.53
CA ILE A 377 0.78 -58.22 -4.48
C ILE A 377 -0.16 -59.32 -4.96
N GLU A 378 -0.68 -59.25 -6.18
CA GLU A 378 -1.56 -60.29 -6.75
C GLU A 378 -0.83 -61.64 -6.87
N GLU A 379 0.42 -61.65 -7.33
CA GLU A 379 1.24 -62.86 -7.44
C GLU A 379 1.50 -63.48 -6.06
N LEU A 380 1.90 -62.66 -5.07
CA LEU A 380 2.09 -63.11 -3.70
C LEU A 380 0.79 -63.66 -3.09
N GLN A 381 -0.33 -62.99 -3.31
CA GLN A 381 -1.65 -63.47 -2.86
C GLN A 381 -2.01 -64.82 -3.49
N GLY A 382 -1.77 -64.99 -4.78
CA GLY A 382 -1.98 -66.25 -5.50
C GLY A 382 -1.12 -67.38 -4.93
N SER A 383 0.19 -67.15 -4.80
CA SER A 383 1.16 -68.11 -4.26
C SER A 383 0.84 -68.53 -2.83
N VAL A 384 0.52 -67.57 -1.95
CA VAL A 384 0.12 -67.84 -0.56
C VAL A 384 -1.17 -68.67 -0.53
N THR A 385 -2.16 -68.33 -1.35
CA THR A 385 -3.43 -69.05 -1.43
C THR A 385 -3.23 -70.50 -1.91
N GLU A 386 -2.43 -70.71 -2.95
CA GLU A 386 -2.12 -72.04 -3.48
C GLU A 386 -1.33 -72.90 -2.48
N SER A 387 -0.33 -72.31 -1.83
CA SER A 387 0.48 -72.97 -0.80
C SER A 387 -0.38 -73.39 0.39
N LEU A 388 -1.22 -72.50 0.92
CA LEU A 388 -2.14 -72.80 2.02
C LEU A 388 -3.15 -73.89 1.64
N ASN A 389 -3.73 -73.82 0.44
CA ASN A 389 -4.67 -74.83 -0.04
C ASN A 389 -4.02 -76.21 -0.21
N SER A 390 -2.80 -76.25 -0.74
CA SER A 390 -2.03 -77.49 -0.89
C SER A 390 -1.66 -78.08 0.47
N GLN A 391 -1.21 -77.23 1.40
CA GLN A 391 -0.92 -77.63 2.78
C GLN A 391 -2.17 -78.17 3.48
N ASN A 392 -3.31 -77.51 3.34
CA ASN A 392 -4.59 -77.96 3.92
C ASN A 392 -5.00 -79.33 3.36
N LYS A 393 -4.89 -79.57 2.04
CA LYS A 393 -5.15 -80.89 1.43
C LYS A 393 -4.22 -81.97 1.99
N VAL A 394 -2.92 -81.67 2.13
CA VAL A 394 -1.96 -82.62 2.72
C VAL A 394 -2.31 -82.92 4.17
N GLN A 395 -2.69 -81.90 4.95
CA GLN A 395 -3.14 -82.07 6.32
C GLN A 395 -4.42 -82.92 6.40
N GLU A 396 -5.40 -82.69 5.53
CA GLU A 396 -6.63 -83.48 5.44
C GLU A 396 -6.34 -84.96 5.15
N VAL A 397 -5.46 -85.26 4.18
CA VAL A 397 -5.02 -86.64 3.88
C VAL A 397 -4.33 -87.27 5.08
N ASN A 398 -3.44 -86.53 5.77
CA ASN A 398 -2.76 -87.03 6.95
C ASN A 398 -3.73 -87.30 8.11
N LEU A 399 -4.71 -86.43 8.32
CA LEU A 399 -5.76 -86.60 9.33
C LEU A 399 -6.61 -87.83 9.02
N ASN A 400 -7.01 -88.02 7.76
CA ASN A 400 -7.75 -89.21 7.33
C ASN A 400 -6.92 -90.49 7.52
N ARG A 401 -5.63 -90.47 7.18
CA ARG A 401 -4.74 -91.62 7.41
C ARG A 401 -4.57 -91.93 8.89
N LEU A 402 -4.45 -90.89 9.73
CA LEU A 402 -4.37 -91.06 11.17
C LEU A 402 -5.67 -91.60 11.74
N GLY A 403 -6.81 -91.09 11.27
CA GLY A 403 -8.14 -91.59 11.61
C GLY A 403 -8.31 -93.08 11.27
N ASN A 404 -7.88 -93.50 10.07
CA ASN A 404 -7.91 -94.89 9.66
C ASN A 404 -7.02 -95.78 10.54
N LYS A 405 -5.80 -95.32 10.88
CA LYS A 405 -4.91 -96.05 11.81
C LYS A 405 -5.50 -96.17 13.21
N VAL A 406 -6.19 -95.13 13.68
CA VAL A 406 -6.86 -95.18 14.98
C VAL A 406 -7.96 -96.25 14.97
N GLU A 407 -8.76 -96.33 13.90
CA GLU A 407 -9.77 -97.41 13.81
C GLU A 407 -9.15 -98.80 13.62
N GLU A 408 -8.06 -98.93 12.87
CA GLU A 408 -7.32 -100.20 12.76
C GLU A 408 -6.81 -100.65 14.15
N ILE A 409 -6.15 -99.77 14.90
CA ILE A 409 -5.69 -100.06 16.27
C ILE A 409 -6.86 -100.40 17.19
N LYS A 410 -7.99 -99.69 17.06
CA LYS A 410 -9.18 -99.97 17.86
C LYS A 410 -9.78 -101.34 17.56
N ASP A 411 -9.82 -101.74 16.29
CA ASP A 411 -10.29 -103.06 15.87
C ASP A 411 -9.31 -104.17 16.27
N GLU A 412 -7.99 -103.96 16.10
CA GLU A 412 -6.94 -104.88 16.59
C GLU A 412 -7.04 -105.07 18.10
N LEU A 413 -7.17 -103.98 18.86
CA LEU A 413 -7.33 -104.01 20.31
C LEU A 413 -8.59 -104.76 20.70
N ARG A 414 -9.72 -104.48 20.03
CA ARG A 414 -11.00 -105.16 20.27
C ARG A 414 -10.91 -106.66 20.00
N ASN A 415 -10.29 -107.05 18.89
CA ASN A 415 -10.10 -108.46 18.52
C ASN A 415 -9.16 -109.17 19.50
N SER A 416 -8.04 -108.53 19.86
CA SER A 416 -7.08 -109.07 20.84
C SER A 416 -7.74 -109.27 22.21
N LEU A 417 -8.52 -108.29 22.69
CA LEU A 417 -9.30 -108.42 23.92
C LEU A 417 -10.34 -109.54 23.86
N ASN A 418 -11.04 -109.71 22.73
CA ASN A 418 -12.01 -110.79 22.56
C ASN A 418 -11.33 -112.16 22.59
N VAL A 419 -10.23 -112.36 21.85
CA VAL A 419 -9.46 -113.61 21.85
C VAL A 419 -8.94 -113.90 23.26
N GLN A 420 -8.39 -112.89 23.94
CA GLN A 420 -7.89 -113.04 25.31
C GLN A 420 -9.02 -113.40 26.30
N ASN A 421 -10.21 -112.81 26.15
CA ASN A 421 -11.38 -113.15 26.96
C ASN A 421 -11.86 -114.60 26.68
N GLU A 422 -11.92 -115.02 25.42
CA GLU A 422 -12.29 -116.39 25.06
C GLU A 422 -11.29 -117.42 25.60
N GLU A 423 -9.98 -117.13 25.52
CA GLU A 423 -8.93 -117.98 26.11
C GLU A 423 -9.09 -118.08 27.65
N GLN A 424 -9.40 -116.96 28.31
CA GLN A 424 -9.69 -116.94 29.74
C GLN A 424 -10.96 -117.75 30.08
N GLU A 425 -12.04 -117.61 29.33
CA GLU A 425 -13.27 -118.40 29.52
C GLU A 425 -13.02 -119.90 29.35
N GLN A 426 -12.23 -120.30 28.35
CA GLN A 426 -11.83 -121.69 28.17
C GLN A 426 -10.94 -122.20 29.31
N ALA A 427 -9.97 -121.40 29.77
CA ALA A 427 -9.12 -121.76 30.89
C ALA A 427 -9.93 -121.96 32.18
N VAL A 428 -10.89 -121.06 32.44
CA VAL A 428 -11.85 -121.18 33.56
C VAL A 428 -12.67 -122.46 33.43
N SER A 429 -13.19 -122.78 32.24
CA SER A 429 -13.96 -124.00 31.99
C SER A 429 -13.15 -125.27 32.25
N ARG A 430 -11.89 -125.32 31.79
CA ARG A 430 -10.97 -126.46 32.06
C ARG A 430 -10.67 -126.61 33.54
N LEU A 431 -10.45 -125.50 34.24
CA LEU A 431 -10.25 -125.52 35.70
C LEU A 431 -11.51 -126.02 36.41
N HIS A 432 -12.70 -125.65 35.94
CA HIS A 432 -13.97 -126.14 36.47
C HIS A 432 -14.10 -127.66 36.33
N SER A 433 -13.87 -128.21 35.14
CA SER A 433 -13.92 -129.67 34.92
C SER A 433 -12.91 -130.44 35.79
N LYS A 434 -11.73 -129.85 36.03
CA LYS A 434 -10.69 -130.48 36.86
C LYS A 434 -11.03 -130.45 38.35
N ILE A 435 -11.74 -129.42 38.80
CA ILE A 435 -12.30 -129.35 40.15
C ILE A 435 -13.37 -130.44 40.31
N GLU A 436 -14.23 -130.61 39.30
CA GLU A 436 -15.27 -131.65 39.27
C GLU A 436 -14.67 -133.07 39.35
N GLU A 437 -13.63 -133.36 38.55
CA GLU A 437 -12.91 -134.65 38.57
C GLU A 437 -12.23 -134.93 39.92
N LEU A 438 -11.69 -133.89 40.57
CA LEU A 438 -11.08 -134.01 41.90
C LEU A 438 -12.13 -134.25 42.99
N GLN A 439 -13.32 -133.67 42.85
CA GLN A 439 -14.45 -133.93 43.75
C GLN A 439 -14.91 -135.39 43.65
N GLU A 440 -15.00 -135.95 42.44
CA GLU A 440 -15.39 -137.35 42.22
C GLU A 440 -14.38 -138.35 42.83
N LYS A 441 -13.06 -138.09 42.69
CA LYS A 441 -12.00 -138.92 43.31
C LYS A 441 -12.02 -138.93 44.83
N ILE A 442 -12.45 -137.84 45.47
CA ILE A 442 -12.57 -137.77 46.94
C ILE A 442 -13.73 -138.66 47.40
N ASP A 443 -14.84 -138.67 46.67
CA ASP A 443 -16.00 -139.48 47.00
C ASP A 443 -15.74 -140.99 46.83
N GLU A 444 -14.91 -141.41 45.88
CA GLU A 444 -14.50 -142.82 45.71
C GLU A 444 -13.63 -143.36 46.86
N LEU A 445 -12.70 -142.56 47.39
CA LEU A 445 -11.77 -142.99 48.44
C LEU A 445 -12.43 -143.22 49.80
N LEU A 446 -13.63 -142.70 50.03
CA LEU A 446 -14.35 -142.84 51.30
C LEU A 446 -15.18 -144.14 51.41
N ASN A 447 -15.37 -144.92 50.33
CA ASN A 447 -16.38 -146.00 50.28
C ASN A 447 -15.88 -147.47 50.30
N ALA A 448 -14.58 -147.77 50.46
CA ALA A 448 -14.07 -149.17 50.45
C ALA A 448 -13.78 -149.77 51.85
N GLN A 449 -14.37 -150.94 52.15
CA GLN A 449 -14.34 -151.70 53.43
C GLN A 449 -13.10 -152.63 53.59
N ASN A 450 -12.69 -152.96 54.83
CA ASN A 450 -11.43 -153.67 55.19
C ASN A 450 -11.34 -155.13 54.65
N PRO A 451 -10.35 -155.47 53.79
CA PRO A 451 -10.28 -156.76 53.06
C PRO A 451 -10.06 -158.01 53.94
N LEU A 452 -9.57 -157.87 55.17
CA LEU A 452 -9.26 -159.01 56.05
C LEU A 452 -10.52 -159.77 56.52
N ILE A 453 -11.65 -159.05 56.58
CA ILE A 453 -12.96 -159.60 56.94
C ILE A 453 -13.51 -160.50 55.82
N GLN A 454 -13.22 -160.18 54.55
CA GLN A 454 -13.67 -161.00 53.42
C GLN A 454 -13.00 -162.37 53.39
N GLU A 455 -11.75 -162.48 53.85
CA GLU A 455 -11.03 -163.77 53.88
C GLU A 455 -11.52 -164.67 55.02
N LEU A 456 -11.86 -164.11 56.18
CA LEU A 456 -12.46 -164.84 57.30
C LEU A 456 -13.82 -165.47 56.96
N GLN A 457 -14.63 -164.78 56.16
CA GLN A 457 -15.94 -165.28 55.72
C GLN A 457 -15.84 -166.48 54.77
N LYS A 458 -14.69 -166.69 54.11
CA LYS A 458 -14.49 -167.79 53.15
C LYS A 458 -14.03 -169.10 53.81
N LEU A 459 -13.60 -169.07 55.07
CA LEU A 459 -13.10 -170.24 55.77
C LEU A 459 -14.26 -171.21 56.11
N LYS A 460 -14.04 -172.50 55.85
CA LYS A 460 -15.01 -173.54 56.19
C LYS A 460 -14.96 -173.86 57.70
N PRO A 461 -16.06 -174.30 58.31
CA PRO A 461 -16.03 -174.72 59.71
C PRO A 461 -15.00 -175.82 59.98
N ASN A 462 -14.30 -175.70 61.12
CA ASN A 462 -13.18 -176.52 61.57
C ASN A 462 -11.91 -176.42 60.71
N TYR A 463 -11.72 -175.32 59.97
CA TYR A 463 -10.48 -175.11 59.21
C TYR A 463 -9.31 -174.91 60.16
N PRO A 464 -8.19 -175.62 60.02
CA PRO A 464 -7.06 -175.48 60.93
C PRO A 464 -6.52 -174.05 60.84
N VAL A 465 -6.45 -173.39 61.99
CA VAL A 465 -5.85 -172.07 62.15
C VAL A 465 -4.95 -172.17 63.33
N ASN A 466 -3.63 -172.09 63.11
CA ASN A 466 -2.66 -172.22 64.18
C ASN A 466 -2.66 -171.01 65.13
N GLN A 467 -2.91 -169.81 64.60
CA GLN A 467 -2.76 -168.59 65.38
C GLN A 467 -3.51 -167.40 64.77
N ILE A 468 -4.03 -166.53 65.63
CA ILE A 468 -4.63 -165.24 65.24
C ILE A 468 -3.92 -164.09 65.94
N ILE A 469 -3.84 -162.93 65.29
CA ILE A 469 -3.15 -161.74 65.78
C ILE A 469 -4.20 -160.67 66.04
N ILE A 470 -4.30 -160.23 67.30
CA ILE A 470 -5.22 -159.18 67.73
C ILE A 470 -4.41 -158.10 68.40
N LYS A 471 -4.47 -156.88 67.86
CA LYS A 471 -3.63 -155.75 68.30
C LYS A 471 -2.14 -156.12 68.35
N GLY A 472 -1.68 -156.85 67.33
CA GLY A 472 -0.31 -157.36 67.25
C GLY A 472 0.03 -158.52 68.23
N VAL A 473 -0.89 -158.95 69.10
CA VAL A 473 -0.65 -160.05 70.05
C VAL A 473 -1.11 -161.38 69.45
N PRO A 474 -0.21 -162.38 69.33
CA PRO A 474 -0.58 -163.70 68.85
C PRO A 474 -1.35 -164.52 69.90
N ILE A 475 -2.47 -165.11 69.50
CA ILE A 475 -3.27 -166.05 70.28
C ILE A 475 -3.28 -167.39 69.55
N GLN A 476 -2.88 -168.45 70.24
CA GLN A 476 -2.92 -169.81 69.70
C GLN A 476 -4.37 -170.27 69.63
N VAL A 477 -4.78 -170.73 68.45
CA VAL A 477 -6.05 -171.40 68.23
C VAL A 477 -5.75 -172.66 67.43
N THR A 478 -6.70 -173.56 67.33
CA THR A 478 -6.53 -174.81 66.60
C THR A 478 -7.38 -174.83 65.35
N GLU A 479 -8.60 -174.27 65.42
CA GLU A 479 -9.55 -174.35 64.33
C GLU A 479 -10.41 -173.08 64.26
N PHE A 480 -10.71 -172.60 63.06
CA PHE A 480 -11.80 -171.66 62.83
C PHE A 480 -13.13 -172.41 62.88
N ILE A 481 -14.12 -171.88 63.60
CA ILE A 481 -15.44 -172.51 63.70
C ILE A 481 -16.44 -171.81 62.78
N SER A 482 -16.67 -170.52 62.97
CA SER A 482 -17.63 -169.75 62.17
C SER A 482 -17.50 -168.25 62.43
N MET A 483 -18.18 -167.45 61.61
CA MET A 483 -18.32 -166.01 61.79
C MET A 483 -19.79 -165.62 61.68
N THR A 484 -20.28 -164.77 62.56
CA THR A 484 -21.64 -164.19 62.50
C THR A 484 -21.65 -162.88 61.71
N SER A 485 -22.84 -162.45 61.28
CA SER A 485 -23.09 -161.20 60.53
C SER A 485 -22.57 -159.95 61.24
N ASP A 486 -22.39 -160.02 62.56
CA ASP A 486 -22.00 -158.90 63.41
C ASP A 486 -20.48 -158.82 63.54
N TYR A 487 -19.77 -159.44 62.59
CA TYR A 487 -18.32 -159.52 62.51
C TYR A 487 -17.67 -160.23 63.70
N VAL A 488 -18.38 -161.12 64.40
CA VAL A 488 -17.82 -161.90 65.49
C VAL A 488 -17.42 -163.28 64.99
N VAL A 489 -16.18 -163.67 65.25
CA VAL A 489 -15.53 -164.89 64.79
C VAL A 489 -15.26 -165.82 65.96
N TYR A 490 -15.57 -167.09 65.77
CA TYR A 490 -15.37 -168.14 66.74
C TYR A 490 -14.21 -169.04 66.31
N PHE A 491 -13.24 -169.23 67.21
CA PHE A 491 -12.12 -170.14 67.04
C PHE A 491 -12.10 -171.16 68.17
N LYS A 492 -11.63 -172.37 67.90
CA LYS A 492 -11.40 -173.41 68.89
C LYS A 492 -9.98 -173.30 69.44
N GLU A 493 -9.81 -173.50 70.74
CA GLU A 493 -8.52 -173.63 71.42
C GLU A 493 -8.64 -174.85 72.34
N ASN A 494 -8.04 -175.97 71.91
CA ASN A 494 -8.18 -177.28 72.57
C ASN A 494 -9.66 -177.70 72.68
N GLU A 495 -10.20 -177.85 73.89
CA GLU A 495 -11.62 -178.17 74.13
C GLU A 495 -12.50 -176.94 74.43
N THR A 496 -12.00 -175.71 74.23
CA THR A 496 -12.75 -174.46 74.47
C THR A 496 -12.93 -173.64 73.19
N ILE A 497 -13.98 -172.81 73.11
CA ILE A 497 -14.24 -171.90 71.97
C ILE A 497 -14.00 -170.46 72.42
N LYS A 498 -13.19 -169.71 71.67
CA LYS A 498 -12.97 -168.26 71.82
C LYS A 498 -13.74 -167.47 70.79
N MET A 499 -14.38 -166.41 71.27
CA MET A 499 -15.20 -165.49 70.47
C MET A 499 -14.50 -164.13 70.38
N ILE A 500 -14.26 -163.65 69.16
CA ILE A 500 -13.44 -162.47 68.88
C ILE A 500 -14.09 -161.62 67.79
N ASP A 501 -14.09 -160.30 67.96
CA ASP A 501 -14.53 -159.34 66.94
C ASP A 501 -13.49 -159.23 65.80
N ALA A 502 -13.91 -159.51 64.57
CA ALA A 502 -13.08 -159.55 63.36
C ALA A 502 -12.39 -158.22 63.06
N ASN A 503 -13.02 -157.08 63.41
CA ASN A 503 -12.41 -155.76 63.21
C ASN A 503 -11.18 -155.53 64.09
N LYS A 504 -10.97 -156.40 65.08
CA LYS A 504 -9.81 -156.36 65.98
C LYS A 504 -8.75 -157.39 65.61
N ILE A 505 -9.02 -158.23 64.61
CA ILE A 505 -8.04 -159.19 64.08
C ILE A 505 -7.21 -158.45 63.06
N ASP A 506 -5.92 -158.27 63.36
CA ASP A 506 -4.99 -157.61 62.44
C ASP A 506 -4.35 -158.60 61.48
N GLY A 507 -4.40 -159.90 61.80
CA GLY A 507 -3.85 -160.96 60.96
C GLY A 507 -4.17 -162.36 61.47
N ILE A 508 -4.05 -163.35 60.57
CA ILE A 508 -4.27 -164.77 60.86
C ILE A 508 -3.11 -165.55 60.28
N LYS A 509 -2.65 -166.55 61.01
CA LYS A 509 -1.59 -167.45 60.58
C LYS A 509 -2.12 -168.88 60.63
N PHE A 510 -2.18 -169.49 59.46
CA PHE A 510 -2.75 -170.82 59.28
C PHE A 510 -1.86 -171.92 59.84
#